data_AF-A0AAW2B4Y3-F1
#
_entry.id   AF-A0AAW2B4Y3-F1
#
_cell.length_a   1.000
_cell.length_b   1.000
_cell.length_c   1.000
_cell.angle_alpha   90.00
_cell.angle_beta   90.00
_cell.angle_gamma   90.00
#
_symmetry.space_group_name_H-M   'P 1'
#
loop_
_entity.id
_entity.type
_entity.pdbx_description
1 polymer ?
#
loop_
_entity_poly.entity_id
_entity_poly.type
_entity_poly.pdbx_seq_one_letter_code
_entity_poly.pdbx_strand_id
1 'polypeptide(L)'
;MVAIGQFTLLLDGEGHRAHTVSNADADRDKTNLLRGLIEEFEIRYDSLKSCDHFLVFDPSTWPQEMQDLHSFGNTTVCSIPKKYEATLQLDKDTTVTEWMRLKQAGKRLGASSVYDLVQIVNTSNPVAYSYINKVVKLSLTLPLSSAACERGFSHLNIIKTKYRSRLSHARLSALMQIHLSKQTTETFDPKQAVDLWMETANRRLNQGQGSASAASSSSTMQEAEEEDSGGDTEEGSEKDCT
;
A
#
# COMPACT_ATOMS: atom_id res chain seq x y z
N MET A 1 4.97 19.87 14.70
CA MET A 1 5.01 19.08 15.96
C MET A 1 3.81 19.37 16.89
N VAL A 2 2.65 19.80 16.36
CA VAL A 2 1.44 20.17 17.15
C VAL A 2 0.40 19.02 17.19
N ALA A 3 0.55 17.99 16.36
CA ALA A 3 -0.44 16.92 16.20
C ALA A 3 -0.47 15.87 17.34
N ILE A 4 0.51 15.87 18.25
CA ILE A 4 0.58 14.86 19.32
C ILE A 4 -0.53 15.08 20.36
N GLY A 5 -1.00 16.32 20.55
CA GLY A 5 -2.07 16.63 21.52
C GLY A 5 -3.46 16.13 21.13
N GLN A 6 -3.74 15.88 19.85
CA GLN A 6 -5.04 15.40 19.38
C GLN A 6 -5.17 13.87 19.42
N PHE A 7 -4.06 13.13 19.42
CA PHE A 7 -4.10 11.66 19.47
C PHE A 7 -4.54 11.10 20.83
N THR A 8 -4.30 11.83 21.91
CA THR A 8 -4.71 11.40 23.26
C THR A 8 -6.23 11.48 23.46
N LEU A 9 -6.89 12.47 22.84
CA LEU A 9 -8.33 12.71 23.04
C LEU A 9 -9.25 11.76 22.25
N LEU A 10 -8.74 11.07 21.22
CA LEU A 10 -9.56 10.15 20.42
C LEU A 10 -9.67 8.73 21.02
N LEU A 11 -8.85 8.40 22.03
CA LEU A 11 -8.90 7.11 22.71
C LEU A 11 -9.82 7.10 23.94
N ASP A 12 -10.30 8.27 24.39
CA ASP A 12 -11.19 8.41 25.55
C ASP A 12 -12.67 8.51 25.13
N GLY A 13 -13.09 7.64 24.21
CA GLY A 13 -14.49 7.45 23.86
C GLY A 13 -15.26 6.82 25.04
N GLU A 14 -16.17 7.60 25.60
CA GLU A 14 -17.04 7.26 26.73
C GLU A 14 -17.69 5.87 26.63
N GLY A 15 -17.51 5.06 27.68
CA GLY A 15 -18.11 3.73 27.80
C GLY A 15 -18.04 3.18 29.21
N HIS A 16 -18.86 3.73 30.11
CA HIS A 16 -19.38 3.15 31.37
C HIS A 16 -18.42 2.48 32.38
N ARG A 17 -18.39 3.08 33.58
CA ARG A 17 -17.79 2.60 34.84
C ARG A 17 -18.01 1.10 35.10
N ALA A 18 -16.93 0.34 35.27
CA ALA A 18 -16.80 -0.69 36.31
C ALA A 18 -15.32 -1.12 36.51
N HIS A 19 -14.88 -1.09 37.78
CA HIS A 19 -13.68 -1.70 38.37
C HIS A 19 -12.29 -1.18 37.98
N THR A 20 -11.80 -0.23 38.79
CA THR A 20 -10.38 0.09 38.97
C THR A 20 -9.65 -1.05 39.70
N VAL A 21 -9.19 -2.04 38.96
CA VAL A 21 -8.21 -3.02 39.45
C VAL A 21 -6.95 -2.86 38.61
N SER A 22 -5.90 -2.29 39.25
CA SER A 22 -4.50 -2.20 38.80
C SER A 22 -4.25 -2.28 37.29
N ASN A 23 -4.61 -1.21 36.57
CA ASN A 23 -4.20 -1.05 35.18
C ASN A 23 -2.74 -0.56 35.05
N ALA A 24 -1.98 -0.51 36.15
CA ALA A 24 -0.62 0.02 36.19
C ALA A 24 0.36 -0.77 35.31
N ASP A 25 0.20 -2.09 35.22
CA ASP A 25 1.01 -2.93 34.33
C ASP A 25 0.69 -2.67 32.86
N ALA A 26 -0.60 -2.54 32.50
CA ALA A 26 -0.99 -2.23 31.12
C ALA A 26 -0.57 -0.81 30.71
N ASP A 27 -0.63 0.14 31.64
CA ASP A 27 -0.19 1.52 31.41
C ASP A 27 1.35 1.61 31.32
N ARG A 28 2.07 0.79 32.10
CA ARG A 28 3.52 0.57 31.95
C ARG A 28 3.86 -0.05 30.60
N ASP A 29 3.12 -1.04 30.14
CA ASP A 29 3.36 -1.68 28.85
C ASP A 29 3.06 -0.74 27.68
N LYS A 30 1.98 0.05 27.79
CA LYS A 30 1.66 1.13 26.84
C LYS A 30 2.76 2.17 26.77
N THR A 31 3.25 2.66 27.90
CA THR A 31 4.34 3.66 27.94
C THR A 31 5.65 3.09 27.40
N ASN A 32 5.97 1.83 27.69
CA ASN A 32 7.12 1.14 27.11
C ASN A 32 7.02 1.01 25.59
N LEU A 33 5.85 0.62 25.07
CA LEU A 33 5.61 0.51 23.63
C LEU A 33 5.72 1.88 22.95
N LEU A 34 5.10 2.92 23.52
CA LEU A 34 5.16 4.27 22.98
C LEU A 34 6.59 4.81 22.97
N ARG A 35 7.35 4.59 24.04
CA ARG A 35 8.76 4.97 24.11
C ARG A 35 9.59 4.26 23.03
N GLY A 36 9.48 2.95 22.91
CA GLY A 36 10.20 2.19 21.87
C GLY A 36 9.82 2.63 20.46
N LEU A 37 8.54 2.95 20.24
CA LEU A 37 8.07 3.48 18.96
C LEU A 37 8.66 4.87 18.67
N ILE A 38 8.72 5.74 19.67
CA ILE A 38 9.32 7.08 19.54
C ILE A 38 10.81 6.95 19.26
N GLU A 39 11.54 6.12 19.99
CA GLU A 39 12.97 5.86 19.77
C GLU A 39 13.22 5.36 18.34
N GLU A 40 12.41 4.43 17.84
CA GLU A 40 12.49 3.94 16.46
C GLU A 40 12.18 5.04 15.42
N PHE A 41 11.17 5.89 15.68
CA PHE A 41 10.88 7.04 14.83
C PHE A 41 12.05 8.02 14.84
N GLU A 42 12.61 8.33 16.00
CA GLU A 42 13.76 9.24 16.11
C GLU A 42 14.97 8.66 15.38
N ILE A 43 15.32 7.39 15.56
CA ILE A 43 16.42 6.73 14.83
C ILE A 43 16.15 6.74 13.31
N ARG A 44 14.91 6.41 12.90
CA ARG A 44 14.55 6.31 11.48
C ARG A 44 14.52 7.68 10.80
N TYR A 45 14.08 8.72 11.49
CA TYR A 45 13.92 10.07 10.96
C TYR A 45 14.89 11.10 11.55
N ASP A 46 15.98 10.67 12.20
CA ASP A 46 16.99 11.55 12.82
C ASP A 46 17.57 12.57 11.82
N SER A 47 17.89 12.09 10.62
CA SER A 47 18.37 12.92 9.51
C SER A 47 17.31 13.86 8.94
N LEU A 48 16.05 13.68 9.35
CA LEU A 48 14.84 14.36 8.85
C LEU A 48 14.14 15.16 9.97
N LYS A 49 14.85 15.45 11.06
CA LYS A 49 14.36 16.22 12.23
C LYS A 49 13.64 17.52 11.87
N SER A 50 14.00 18.15 10.74
CA SER A 50 13.17 19.16 10.11
C SER A 50 12.59 18.66 8.78
N CYS A 51 11.26 18.67 8.69
CA CYS A 51 10.51 18.44 7.45
C CYS A 51 10.65 19.62 6.47
N ASP A 52 11.20 20.76 6.91
CA ASP A 52 11.40 21.96 6.07
C ASP A 52 12.36 21.65 4.91
N HIS A 53 13.24 20.66 5.08
CA HIS A 53 14.11 20.18 4.01
C HIS A 53 13.34 19.69 2.78
N PHE A 54 12.08 19.27 2.91
CA PHE A 54 11.25 18.83 1.77
C PHE A 54 10.49 19.96 1.09
N LEU A 55 10.41 21.15 1.69
CA LEU A 55 9.82 22.32 1.07
C LEU A 55 10.57 22.74 -0.20
N VAL A 56 11.83 22.33 -0.34
CA VAL A 56 12.60 22.52 -1.58
C VAL A 56 11.89 21.98 -2.82
N PHE A 57 11.08 20.93 -2.66
CA PHE A 57 10.32 20.33 -3.75
C PHE A 57 8.99 21.03 -4.01
N ASP A 58 8.55 21.95 -3.14
CA ASP A 58 7.34 22.73 -3.33
C ASP A 58 7.64 23.96 -4.20
N PRO A 59 7.11 24.01 -5.45
CA PRO A 59 7.35 25.12 -6.36
C PRO A 59 6.85 26.47 -5.84
N SER A 60 5.89 26.48 -4.91
CA SER A 60 5.38 27.72 -4.30
C SER A 60 6.41 28.44 -3.44
N THR A 61 7.45 27.73 -2.98
CA THR A 61 8.53 28.28 -2.16
C THR A 61 9.71 28.82 -2.97
N TRP A 62 9.67 28.68 -4.30
CA TRP A 62 10.80 28.99 -5.16
C TRP A 62 11.00 30.51 -5.38
N PRO A 63 12.26 30.99 -5.43
CA PRO A 63 12.54 32.39 -5.73
C PRO A 63 12.03 32.83 -7.12
N GLN A 64 11.56 34.08 -7.20
CA GLN A 64 11.15 34.70 -8.46
C GLN A 64 12.35 35.04 -9.36
N GLU A 65 13.51 35.33 -8.77
CA GLU A 65 14.73 35.60 -9.52
C GLU A 65 15.35 34.31 -10.05
N MET A 66 15.75 34.33 -11.34
CA MET A 66 16.28 33.13 -11.99
C MET A 66 17.63 32.73 -11.40
N GLN A 67 18.48 33.69 -11.03
CA GLN A 67 19.80 33.44 -10.49
C GLN A 67 19.76 32.75 -9.12
N ASP A 68 18.84 33.17 -8.26
CA ASP A 68 18.61 32.52 -6.95
C ASP A 68 17.95 31.15 -7.10
N LEU A 69 17.09 30.99 -8.12
CA LEU A 69 16.46 29.70 -8.41
C LEU A 69 17.49 28.63 -8.78
N HIS A 70 18.59 28.98 -9.46
CA HIS A 70 19.63 28.02 -9.84
C HIS A 70 20.33 27.39 -8.62
N SER A 71 20.64 28.18 -7.59
CA SER A 71 21.33 27.75 -6.38
C SER A 71 20.38 27.20 -5.31
N PHE A 72 19.09 27.54 -5.38
CA PHE A 72 18.08 27.17 -4.38
C PHE A 72 18.02 25.66 -4.12
N GLY A 73 18.23 25.28 -2.86
CA GLY A 73 18.00 23.92 -2.40
C GLY A 73 19.04 22.88 -2.80
N ASN A 74 20.11 23.26 -3.49
CA ASN A 74 21.15 22.32 -3.95
C ASN A 74 21.79 21.57 -2.77
N THR A 75 22.05 22.28 -1.66
CA THR A 75 22.60 21.69 -0.43
C THR A 75 21.63 20.68 0.20
N THR A 76 20.34 21.01 0.20
CA THR A 76 19.27 20.18 0.76
C THR A 76 19.03 18.92 -0.07
N VAL A 77 18.97 19.04 -1.39
CA VAL A 77 18.81 17.88 -2.30
C VAL A 77 19.98 16.91 -2.19
N CYS A 78 21.19 17.42 -1.92
CA CYS A 78 22.36 16.57 -1.67
C CYS A 78 22.43 16.01 -0.25
N SER A 79 21.77 16.61 0.74
CA SER A 79 21.79 16.14 2.14
C SER A 79 20.73 15.06 2.42
N ILE A 80 19.53 15.20 1.86
CA ILE A 80 18.40 14.26 2.03
C ILE A 80 18.80 12.80 1.76
N PRO A 81 19.46 12.47 0.63
CA PRO A 81 19.76 11.09 0.31
C PRO A 81 20.99 10.52 1.04
N LYS A 82 21.73 11.29 1.85
CA LYS A 82 22.97 10.80 2.51
C LYS A 82 22.75 9.53 3.31
N LYS A 83 21.62 9.43 4.02
CA LYS A 83 21.26 8.21 4.78
C LYS A 83 20.97 7.00 3.89
N TYR A 84 20.62 7.25 2.63
CA TYR A 84 20.20 6.25 1.66
C TYR A 84 21.22 6.08 0.51
N GLU A 85 22.44 6.61 0.66
CA GLU A 85 23.47 6.66 -0.39
C GLU A 85 23.83 5.25 -0.88
N ALA A 86 23.92 4.28 0.04
CA ALA A 86 24.18 2.87 -0.27
C ALA A 86 23.09 2.24 -1.18
N THR A 87 21.84 2.72 -1.09
CA THR A 87 20.71 2.18 -1.86
C THR A 87 20.50 2.95 -3.17
N LEU A 88 20.66 4.27 -3.17
CA LEU A 88 20.32 5.07 -4.35
C LEU A 88 21.49 5.24 -5.34
N GLN A 89 22.74 5.08 -4.90
CA GLN A 89 23.95 5.24 -5.72
C GLN A 89 23.89 6.54 -6.55
N LEU A 90 23.70 7.67 -5.87
CA LEU A 90 23.51 8.97 -6.52
C LEU A 90 24.85 9.62 -6.80
N ASP A 91 24.99 10.20 -7.99
CA ASP A 91 26.05 11.16 -8.28
C ASP A 91 25.61 12.57 -7.89
N LYS A 92 26.39 13.26 -7.04
CA LYS A 92 26.03 14.56 -6.47
C LYS A 92 25.98 15.64 -7.55
N ASP A 93 26.98 15.67 -8.42
CA ASP A 93 27.11 16.72 -9.45
C ASP A 93 26.01 16.59 -10.51
N THR A 94 25.75 15.35 -10.95
CA THR A 94 24.63 15.08 -11.86
C THR A 94 23.29 15.40 -11.18
N THR A 95 23.09 15.04 -9.91
CA THR A 95 21.83 15.34 -9.18
C THR A 95 21.55 16.84 -9.11
N VAL A 96 22.56 17.67 -8.81
CA VAL A 96 22.41 19.14 -8.78
C VAL A 96 22.09 19.70 -10.17
N THR A 97 22.71 19.15 -11.21
CA THR A 97 22.48 19.58 -12.59
C THR A 97 21.06 19.20 -13.05
N GLU A 98 20.60 17.99 -12.75
CA GLU A 98 19.23 17.55 -13.03
C GLU A 98 18.21 18.37 -12.23
N TRP A 99 18.51 18.70 -10.97
CA TRP A 99 17.66 19.55 -10.13
C TRP A 99 17.50 20.96 -10.71
N MET A 100 18.58 21.56 -11.21
CA MET A 100 18.53 22.84 -11.90
C MET A 100 17.60 22.79 -13.12
N ARG A 101 17.72 21.74 -13.95
CA ARG A 101 16.84 21.56 -15.13
C ARG A 101 15.38 21.38 -14.72
N LEU A 102 15.12 20.66 -13.63
CA LEU A 102 13.76 20.42 -13.14
C LEU A 102 13.13 21.73 -12.65
N LYS A 103 13.87 22.56 -11.91
CA LYS A 103 13.41 23.88 -11.47
C LYS A 103 13.04 24.79 -12.64
N GLN A 104 13.89 24.83 -13.67
CA GLN A 104 13.61 25.60 -14.88
C GLN A 104 12.37 25.10 -15.63
N ALA A 105 12.22 23.78 -15.76
CA ALA A 105 11.05 23.17 -16.38
C ALA A 105 9.77 23.46 -15.58
N GLY A 106 9.83 23.36 -14.25
CA GLY A 106 8.74 23.68 -13.35
C GLY A 106 8.28 25.13 -13.49
N LYS A 107 9.20 26.10 -13.49
CA LYS A 107 8.86 27.52 -13.67
C LYS A 107 8.28 27.79 -15.07
N ARG A 108 8.86 27.20 -16.12
CA ARG A 108 8.37 27.36 -17.51
C ARG A 108 6.95 26.81 -17.69
N LEU A 109 6.63 25.71 -17.02
CA LEU A 109 5.34 25.02 -17.13
C LEU A 109 4.34 25.45 -16.05
N GLY A 110 4.70 26.36 -15.16
CA GLY A 110 3.82 26.86 -14.11
C GLY A 110 3.49 25.82 -13.03
N ALA A 111 4.46 24.98 -12.66
CA ALA A 111 4.29 23.99 -11.59
C ALA A 111 3.91 24.70 -10.28
N SER A 112 2.88 24.18 -9.62
CA SER A 112 2.32 24.70 -8.37
C SER A 112 2.47 23.72 -7.21
N SER A 113 2.72 22.45 -7.52
CA SER A 113 2.83 21.37 -6.55
C SER A 113 3.98 20.42 -6.86
N VAL A 114 4.39 19.64 -5.86
CA VAL A 114 5.36 18.54 -6.04
C VAL A 114 4.86 17.52 -7.07
N TYR A 115 3.54 17.33 -7.18
CA TYR A 115 2.94 16.42 -8.16
C TYR A 115 3.20 16.87 -9.59
N ASP A 116 3.15 18.18 -9.85
CA ASP A 116 3.46 18.75 -11.16
C ASP A 116 4.93 18.46 -11.54
N LEU A 117 5.85 18.54 -10.57
CA LEU A 117 7.25 18.16 -10.79
C LEU A 117 7.40 16.68 -11.14
N VAL A 118 6.68 15.80 -10.46
CA VAL A 118 6.65 14.36 -10.79
C VAL A 118 6.12 14.14 -12.21
N GLN A 119 5.06 14.82 -12.59
CA GLN A 119 4.48 14.71 -13.92
C GLN A 119 5.44 15.21 -15.00
N ILE A 120 6.15 16.32 -14.75
CA ILE A 120 7.20 16.84 -15.63
C ILE A 120 8.29 15.78 -15.83
N VAL A 121 8.78 15.18 -14.74
CA VAL A 121 9.80 14.12 -14.79
C VAL A 121 9.30 12.90 -15.57
N ASN A 122 8.05 12.47 -15.34
CA ASN A 122 7.47 11.29 -16.00
C ASN A 122 7.18 11.50 -17.49
N THR A 123 6.85 12.72 -17.90
CA THR A 123 6.56 13.07 -19.30
C THR A 123 7.84 13.38 -20.08
N SER A 124 8.92 13.69 -19.37
CA SER A 124 10.23 13.96 -19.95
C SER A 124 11.03 12.68 -20.21
N ASN A 125 12.18 12.83 -20.89
CA ASN A 125 13.12 11.72 -21.06
C ASN A 125 13.57 11.18 -19.68
N PRO A 126 13.32 9.90 -19.34
CA PRO A 126 13.65 9.32 -18.05
C PRO A 126 15.15 9.41 -17.68
N VAL A 127 16.03 9.44 -18.70
CA VAL A 127 17.47 9.56 -18.52
C VAL A 127 17.87 10.95 -18.06
N ALA A 128 17.13 11.99 -18.42
CA ALA A 128 17.47 13.38 -18.13
C ALA A 128 17.25 13.77 -16.65
N TYR A 129 16.51 12.96 -15.89
CA TYR A 129 16.12 13.21 -14.50
C TYR A 129 16.33 11.97 -13.61
N SER A 130 17.27 11.11 -14.00
CA SER A 130 17.43 9.77 -13.41
C SER A 130 17.70 9.78 -11.91
N TYR A 131 18.55 10.69 -11.43
CA TYR A 131 18.95 10.78 -10.03
C TYR A 131 17.98 11.64 -9.24
N ILE A 132 17.59 12.80 -9.76
CA ILE A 132 16.65 13.69 -9.08
C ILE A 132 15.27 13.04 -8.90
N ASN A 133 14.83 12.22 -9.87
CA ASN A 133 13.58 11.46 -9.75
C ASN A 133 13.61 10.52 -8.53
N LYS A 134 14.76 9.88 -8.26
CA LYS A 134 14.90 9.03 -7.07
C LYS A 134 14.75 9.85 -5.78
N VAL A 135 15.34 11.05 -5.73
CA VAL A 135 15.23 11.94 -4.56
C VAL A 135 13.80 12.48 -4.38
N VAL A 136 13.13 12.88 -5.46
CA VAL A 136 11.73 13.32 -5.43
C VAL A 136 10.82 12.18 -4.97
N LYS A 137 11.00 10.96 -5.50
CA LYS A 137 10.25 9.77 -5.04
C LYS A 137 10.50 9.48 -3.57
N LEU A 138 11.76 9.57 -3.12
CA LEU A 138 12.10 9.42 -1.71
C LEU A 138 11.34 10.43 -0.85
N SER A 139 11.27 11.70 -1.27
CA SER A 139 10.50 12.73 -0.54
C SER A 139 9.02 12.38 -0.40
N LEU A 140 8.42 11.76 -1.42
CA LEU A 140 7.02 11.36 -1.44
C LEU A 140 6.72 10.09 -0.64
N THR A 141 7.73 9.25 -0.39
CA THR A 141 7.58 8.05 0.44
C THR A 141 7.55 8.36 1.94
N LEU A 142 7.92 9.58 2.33
CA LEU A 142 7.95 9.95 3.72
C LEU A 142 6.54 10.32 4.21
N PRO A 143 6.11 9.79 5.36
CA PRO A 143 4.82 10.15 5.93
C PRO A 143 4.89 11.59 6.47
N LEU A 144 4.50 12.56 5.64
CA LEU A 144 4.43 13.97 6.02
C LEU A 144 3.18 14.33 6.84
N SER A 145 2.24 13.39 7.00
CA SER A 145 0.95 13.61 7.67
C SER A 145 0.44 12.36 8.38
N SER A 146 -0.31 12.56 9.48
CA SER A 146 -1.06 11.53 10.19
C SER A 146 -2.27 10.99 9.43
N ALA A 147 -2.68 11.63 8.32
CA ALA A 147 -3.90 11.28 7.59
C ALA A 147 -3.94 9.81 7.13
N ALA A 148 -2.79 9.21 6.79
CA ALA A 148 -2.73 7.79 6.44
C ALA A 148 -3.04 6.88 7.64
N CYS A 149 -2.55 7.25 8.84
CA CYS A 149 -2.83 6.55 10.08
C CYS A 149 -4.31 6.69 10.46
N GLU A 150 -4.88 7.88 10.37
CA GLU A 150 -6.30 8.15 10.65
C GLU A 150 -7.22 7.31 9.75
N ARG A 151 -6.93 7.25 8.44
CA ARG A 151 -7.63 6.34 7.52
C ARG A 151 -7.47 4.88 7.93
N GLY A 152 -6.26 4.46 8.33
CA GLY A 152 -6.00 3.13 8.86
C GLY A 152 -6.86 2.80 10.09
N PHE A 153 -6.97 3.73 11.05
CA PHE A 153 -7.83 3.57 12.22
C PHE A 153 -9.32 3.53 11.86
N SER A 154 -9.74 4.31 10.87
CA SER A 154 -11.11 4.25 10.35
C SER A 154 -11.43 2.86 9.78
N HIS A 155 -10.55 2.31 8.94
CA HIS A 155 -10.69 0.92 8.45
C HIS A 155 -10.66 -0.11 9.58
N LEU A 156 -9.81 0.10 10.59
CA LEU A 156 -9.75 -0.77 11.75
C LEU A 156 -11.09 -0.79 12.50
N ASN A 157 -11.74 0.36 12.67
CA ASN A 157 -13.06 0.46 13.31
C ASN A 157 -14.17 -0.21 12.49
N ILE A 158 -14.04 -0.24 11.15
CA ILE A 158 -14.96 -1.00 10.28
C ILE A 158 -14.76 -2.50 10.48
N ILE A 159 -13.52 -2.97 10.56
CA ILE A 159 -13.18 -4.40 10.70
C ILE A 159 -13.48 -4.92 12.11
N LYS A 160 -13.11 -4.16 13.13
CA LYS A 160 -13.32 -4.46 14.55
C LYS A 160 -14.49 -3.64 15.09
N THR A 161 -15.66 -4.27 15.09
CA THR A 161 -16.86 -3.72 15.71
C THR A 161 -17.05 -4.27 17.12
N LYS A 162 -17.97 -3.66 17.89
CA LYS A 162 -18.36 -4.15 19.23
C LYS A 162 -18.72 -5.64 19.24
N TYR A 163 -19.38 -6.12 18.18
CA TYR A 163 -19.83 -7.50 18.03
C TYR A 163 -18.76 -8.43 17.41
N ARG A 164 -17.72 -7.85 16.79
CA ARG A 164 -16.63 -8.57 16.10
C ARG A 164 -15.26 -8.21 16.69
N SER A 165 -15.15 -8.24 18.01
CA SER A 165 -13.91 -7.87 18.73
C SER A 165 -12.86 -8.99 18.77
N ARG A 166 -13.28 -10.26 18.66
CA ARG A 166 -12.45 -11.47 18.83
C ARG A 166 -11.81 -11.98 17.53
N LEU A 167 -11.15 -11.09 16.77
CA LEU A 167 -10.36 -11.48 15.59
C LEU A 167 -8.94 -11.85 15.99
N SER A 168 -8.39 -12.94 15.45
CA SER A 168 -6.97 -13.26 15.59
C SER A 168 -6.12 -12.21 14.86
N HIS A 169 -4.88 -12.00 15.33
CA HIS A 169 -3.96 -11.04 14.71
C HIS A 169 -3.75 -11.31 13.22
N ALA A 170 -3.55 -12.57 12.83
CA ALA A 170 -3.41 -12.95 11.42
C ALA A 170 -4.63 -12.55 10.57
N ARG A 171 -5.85 -12.79 11.07
CA ARG A 171 -7.09 -12.42 10.36
C ARG A 171 -7.28 -10.91 10.30
N LEU A 172 -6.96 -10.20 11.39
CA LEU A 172 -7.05 -8.76 11.43
C LEU A 172 -6.09 -8.10 10.43
N SER A 173 -4.83 -8.55 10.42
CA SER A 173 -3.81 -8.05 9.49
C SER A 173 -4.19 -8.32 8.04
N ALA A 174 -4.71 -9.51 7.71
CA ALA A 174 -5.18 -9.82 6.36
C ALA A 174 -6.33 -8.90 5.91
N LEU A 175 -7.31 -8.66 6.79
CA LEU A 175 -8.44 -7.75 6.49
C LEU A 175 -7.97 -6.30 6.34
N MET A 176 -7.09 -5.84 7.22
CA MET A 176 -6.47 -4.51 7.12
C MET A 176 -5.71 -4.36 5.79
N GLN A 177 -4.98 -5.39 5.37
CA GLN A 177 -4.24 -5.39 4.11
C GLN A 177 -5.19 -5.29 2.91
N ILE A 178 -6.30 -6.05 2.92
CA ILE A 178 -7.34 -5.94 1.89
C ILE A 178 -7.88 -4.50 1.84
N HIS A 179 -8.26 -3.91 2.98
CA HIS A 179 -8.83 -2.56 3.04
C HIS A 179 -7.84 -1.44 2.65
N LEU A 180 -6.55 -1.60 2.95
CA LEU A 180 -5.52 -0.61 2.63
C LEU A 180 -4.93 -0.78 1.22
N SER A 181 -5.09 -1.97 0.63
CA SER A 181 -4.62 -2.22 -0.73
C SER A 181 -5.46 -1.45 -1.76
N LYS A 182 -4.79 -1.00 -2.82
CA LYS A 182 -5.42 -0.29 -3.94
C LYS A 182 -6.03 -1.21 -4.99
N GLN A 183 -5.88 -2.53 -4.86
CA GLN A 183 -6.52 -3.47 -5.79
C GLN A 183 -8.03 -3.36 -5.59
N THR A 184 -8.70 -2.76 -6.56
CA THR A 184 -10.16 -2.69 -6.58
C THR A 184 -10.71 -4.09 -6.85
N THR A 185 -11.90 -4.37 -6.32
CA THR A 185 -12.66 -5.59 -6.58
C THR A 185 -12.87 -5.85 -8.08
N GLU A 186 -12.76 -4.83 -8.91
CA GLU A 186 -12.87 -4.88 -10.38
C GLU A 186 -11.71 -5.63 -11.05
N THR A 187 -10.52 -5.58 -10.46
CA THR A 187 -9.29 -6.19 -11.02
C THR A 187 -8.91 -7.51 -10.36
N PHE A 188 -9.59 -7.88 -9.28
CA PHE A 188 -9.27 -9.08 -8.52
C PHE A 188 -9.98 -10.31 -9.11
N ASP A 189 -9.21 -11.34 -9.47
CA ASP A 189 -9.77 -12.63 -9.89
C ASP A 189 -10.15 -13.48 -8.66
N PRO A 190 -11.46 -13.71 -8.40
CA PRO A 190 -11.90 -14.45 -7.24
C PRO A 190 -11.62 -15.95 -7.33
N LYS A 191 -11.35 -16.51 -8.51
CA LYS A 191 -11.22 -17.97 -8.69
C LYS A 191 -10.14 -18.58 -7.81
N GLN A 192 -8.96 -17.95 -7.78
CA GLN A 192 -7.84 -18.43 -6.95
C GLN A 192 -8.20 -18.51 -5.47
N ALA A 193 -8.95 -17.52 -4.96
CA ALA A 193 -9.39 -17.53 -3.58
C ALA A 193 -10.46 -18.59 -3.31
N VAL A 194 -11.34 -18.85 -4.28
CA VAL A 194 -12.36 -19.91 -4.19
C VAL A 194 -11.69 -21.29 -4.20
N ASP A 195 -10.76 -21.55 -5.11
CA ASP A 195 -10.06 -22.83 -5.22
C ASP A 195 -9.29 -23.12 -3.93
N LEU A 196 -8.53 -22.14 -3.44
CA LEU A 196 -7.83 -22.24 -2.16
C LEU A 196 -8.80 -22.50 -0.99
N TRP A 197 -9.97 -21.84 -0.98
CA TRP A 197 -10.98 -22.10 0.04
C TRP A 197 -11.52 -23.53 -0.07
N MET A 198 -11.82 -24.02 -1.28
CA MET A 198 -12.32 -25.38 -1.47
C MET A 198 -11.32 -26.43 -0.98
N GLU A 199 -10.02 -26.23 -1.22
CA GLU A 199 -8.92 -27.12 -0.80
C GLU A 199 -8.67 -27.08 0.71
N THR A 200 -8.74 -25.89 1.35
CA THR A 200 -8.39 -25.72 2.76
C THR A 200 -9.58 -25.86 3.73
N ALA A 201 -10.80 -25.88 3.22
CA ALA A 201 -11.99 -25.98 4.05
C ALA A 201 -12.15 -27.40 4.63
N ASN A 202 -11.63 -27.61 5.84
CA ASN A 202 -12.04 -28.72 6.72
C ASN A 202 -13.48 -28.48 7.21
N ARG A 203 -14.44 -28.72 6.31
CA ARG A 203 -15.86 -28.68 6.63
C ARG A 203 -16.20 -29.90 7.45
N ARG A 204 -16.69 -29.69 8.67
CA ARG A 204 -17.46 -30.74 9.34
C ARG A 204 -18.67 -31.02 8.45
N LEU A 205 -18.75 -32.23 7.91
CA LEU A 205 -19.97 -32.71 7.29
C LEU A 205 -21.04 -32.76 8.39
N ASN A 206 -21.83 -31.70 8.53
CA ASN A 206 -23.07 -31.78 9.27
C ASN A 206 -24.05 -32.59 8.42
N GLN A 207 -23.88 -33.90 8.38
CA GLN A 207 -24.97 -34.80 8.05
C GLN A 207 -25.71 -35.07 9.36
N GLY A 208 -26.77 -34.30 9.58
CA GLY A 208 -27.87 -34.85 10.35
C GLY A 208 -28.31 -36.12 9.63
N GLN A 209 -28.01 -37.29 10.21
CA GLN A 209 -28.66 -38.53 9.86
C GLN A 209 -30.13 -38.41 10.28
N GLY A 210 -30.93 -37.71 9.46
CA GLY A 210 -32.35 -38.00 9.36
C GLY A 210 -32.47 -39.37 8.72
N SER A 211 -32.98 -40.34 9.47
CA SER A 211 -33.21 -41.73 9.06
C SER A 211 -33.85 -41.83 7.67
N ALA A 212 -33.07 -42.21 6.66
CA ALA A 212 -33.62 -42.72 5.41
C ALA A 212 -33.90 -44.22 5.58
N SER A 213 -35.19 -44.54 5.72
CA SER A 213 -35.71 -45.90 5.76
C SER A 213 -35.31 -46.67 4.51
N ALA A 214 -35.03 -47.96 4.71
CA ALA A 214 -34.65 -48.92 3.69
C ALA A 214 -35.72 -49.10 2.60
N ALA A 215 -35.27 -49.17 1.34
CA ALA A 215 -35.89 -49.99 0.31
C ALA A 215 -34.85 -50.31 -0.78
N SER A 216 -34.42 -51.57 -0.80
CA SER A 216 -33.57 -52.19 -1.82
C SER A 216 -34.27 -52.26 -3.18
N SER A 217 -33.49 -52.26 -4.28
CA SER A 217 -33.53 -53.35 -5.28
C SER A 217 -32.41 -53.23 -6.31
N SER A 218 -31.83 -54.40 -6.59
CA SER A 218 -30.71 -54.73 -7.45
C SER A 218 -31.10 -54.73 -8.94
N SER A 219 -30.20 -54.32 -9.83
CA SER A 219 -30.14 -54.81 -11.22
C SER A 219 -28.71 -54.65 -11.76
N THR A 220 -28.19 -55.73 -12.35
CA THR A 220 -26.81 -55.97 -12.77
C THR A 220 -26.63 -55.77 -14.29
N MET A 221 -25.37 -55.53 -14.72
CA MET A 221 -24.76 -55.70 -16.06
C MET A 221 -25.07 -54.59 -17.10
N GLN A 222 -24.17 -54.18 -18.00
CA GLN A 222 -22.90 -54.73 -18.51
C GLN A 222 -22.11 -53.62 -19.23
N GLU A 223 -20.78 -53.69 -19.23
CA GLU A 223 -19.89 -52.91 -20.09
C GLU A 223 -20.06 -53.31 -21.56
N ALA A 224 -19.98 -52.33 -22.46
CA ALA A 224 -19.61 -52.52 -23.86
C ALA A 224 -18.79 -51.28 -24.28
N GLU A 225 -17.50 -51.53 -24.53
CA GLU A 225 -16.61 -50.68 -25.30
C GLU A 225 -17.01 -50.75 -26.78
N GLU A 226 -17.00 -49.62 -27.47
CA GLU A 226 -16.87 -49.58 -28.92
C GLU A 226 -15.95 -48.39 -29.27
N GLU A 227 -14.68 -48.71 -29.51
CA GLU A 227 -13.79 -47.87 -30.30
C GLU A 227 -13.83 -48.32 -31.77
N ASP A 228 -13.56 -47.31 -32.61
CA ASP A 228 -12.91 -47.40 -33.93
C ASP A 228 -13.74 -47.84 -35.15
N SER A 229 -13.94 -46.91 -36.08
CA SER A 229 -13.10 -46.86 -37.30
C SER A 229 -13.60 -45.80 -38.28
N GLY A 230 -12.65 -45.15 -38.95
CA GLY A 230 -12.85 -43.98 -39.80
C GLY A 230 -13.36 -44.25 -41.20
N GLY A 231 -13.43 -43.14 -41.95
CA GLY A 231 -13.79 -43.11 -43.37
C GLY A 231 -13.79 -41.68 -43.89
N ASP A 232 -12.63 -41.21 -44.34
CA ASP A 232 -12.45 -40.05 -45.22
C ASP A 232 -13.31 -40.17 -46.49
N THR A 233 -13.80 -39.05 -47.03
CA THR A 233 -13.62 -38.65 -48.45
C THR A 233 -13.97 -37.17 -48.64
N GLU A 234 -13.11 -36.51 -49.42
CA GLU A 234 -13.06 -35.12 -49.91
C GLU A 234 -14.35 -34.55 -50.51
N GLU A 235 -14.51 -33.21 -50.49
CA GLU A 235 -14.25 -32.31 -51.65
C GLU A 235 -15.03 -30.98 -51.51
N GLY A 236 -14.40 -29.83 -51.83
CA GLY A 236 -15.11 -28.71 -52.45
C GLY A 236 -15.09 -27.31 -51.81
N SER A 237 -14.17 -26.47 -52.31
CA SER A 237 -14.32 -25.03 -52.60
C SER A 237 -14.31 -23.97 -51.48
N GLU A 238 -13.15 -23.31 -51.33
CA GLU A 238 -12.90 -21.92 -51.77
C GLU A 238 -14.05 -20.89 -51.64
N LYS A 239 -13.84 -19.87 -50.78
CA LYS A 239 -13.75 -18.46 -51.19
C LYS A 239 -13.51 -17.49 -50.02
N ASP A 240 -12.46 -16.68 -50.20
CA ASP A 240 -12.28 -15.34 -49.64
C ASP A 240 -13.57 -14.50 -49.67
N CYS A 241 -13.75 -13.61 -48.70
CA CYS A 241 -13.55 -12.16 -48.92
C CYS A 241 -13.92 -11.33 -47.68
N THR A 242 -12.97 -10.45 -47.30
CA THR A 242 -13.11 -9.14 -46.61
C THR A 242 -13.65 -9.05 -45.20
#